data_AF-A0A7R9CME1-F1
#
_entry.id   AF-A0A7R9CME1-F1
#
_cell.length_a   1.000
_cell.length_b   1.000
_cell.length_c   1.000
_cell.angle_alpha   90.00
_cell.angle_beta   90.00
_cell.angle_gamma   90.00
#
_symmetry.space_group_name_H-M   'P 1'
#
loop_
_entity.id
_entity.type
_entity.pdbx_description
1 polymer ?
#
loop_
_entity_poly.entity_id
_entity_poly.type
_entity_poly.pdbx_seq_one_letter_code
_entity_poly.pdbx_strand_id
1 'polypeptide(L)'
;MESMTYAARILGVFPVTSSSHQIVYRAVMKELALRGHELVVITPYPMRDPSIKNYTEIDVSFMNKAWQNRFNFAEGRSGKETSHEMMANHQDFGGLLCELMLSHPQVKELISSQENHQNFDLIFLEMVTTPGIFGFIHRFPVPSIGIASLPAFGINYDSVGNPNLPAYAPDVFLPYSDRMTFFERMHSMFFLLWLKYYFYYTVIPTQDAIARRHFGTAMPYLGDLHFKPSMLFVTTDFIFHSPRPNVPAVVQLSGLHINSPKPLPKDLKEFMDSAPEGVIYFSLGSNVRSDTMDAQKRQIFLEAFSELPGYHVLWKWESDSLPGQTKNVKLAKWLPQQDVLRHPKVKVFISQGGLQSLEEAITMGVPLIGIPFFADQDFNVKRICGEGDRIKNRIH
;
A
#
# COMPACT_ATOMS: atom_id res chain seq x y z
N MET A 1 34.64 24.79 2.39
CA MET A 1 34.36 23.65 3.28
C MET A 1 33.39 22.76 2.56
N GLU A 2 33.90 21.76 1.83
CA GLU A 2 33.08 20.66 1.35
C GLU A 2 32.62 19.89 2.60
N SER A 3 31.31 19.87 2.89
CA SER A 3 30.83 19.01 3.97
C SER A 3 31.05 17.57 3.51
N MET A 4 31.91 16.83 4.22
CA MET A 4 31.94 15.37 4.10
C MET A 4 30.54 14.87 4.45
N THR A 5 29.72 14.57 3.43
CA THR A 5 28.40 13.97 3.62
C THR A 5 28.62 12.54 4.08
N TYR A 6 28.25 12.24 5.31
CA TYR A 6 28.31 10.89 5.87
C TYR A 6 27.34 9.98 5.10
N ALA A 7 27.89 9.10 4.27
CA ALA A 7 27.11 8.11 3.52
C ALA A 7 26.79 6.92 4.42
N ALA A 8 25.60 6.93 5.03
CA ALA A 8 25.09 5.79 5.79
C ALA A 8 24.81 4.56 4.89
N ARG A 9 24.98 3.36 5.45
CA ARG A 9 24.54 2.11 4.84
C ARG A 9 23.22 1.65 5.46
N ILE A 10 22.20 1.45 4.64
CA ILE A 10 20.79 1.35 5.07
C ILE A 10 20.19 0.03 4.57
N LEU A 11 19.52 -0.68 5.47
CA LEU A 11 18.76 -1.88 5.15
C LEU A 11 17.26 -1.54 5.02
N GLY A 12 16.61 -1.94 3.92
CA GLY A 12 15.16 -1.88 3.76
C GLY A 12 14.55 -3.28 3.67
N VAL A 13 13.53 -3.58 4.47
CA VAL A 13 12.87 -4.90 4.50
C VAL A 13 11.37 -4.74 4.23
N PHE A 14 10.92 -5.09 3.02
CA PHE A 14 9.54 -4.86 2.55
C PHE A 14 8.91 -6.12 1.94
N PRO A 15 8.50 -7.10 2.75
CA PRO A 15 8.01 -8.40 2.29
C PRO A 15 6.66 -8.40 1.55
N VAL A 16 5.78 -7.40 1.73
CA VAL A 16 4.43 -7.42 1.16
C VAL A 16 4.47 -7.40 -0.36
N THR A 17 3.78 -8.37 -0.95
CA THR A 17 3.80 -8.72 -2.36
C THR A 17 2.79 -7.94 -3.21
N SER A 18 2.62 -6.65 -2.93
CA SER A 18 1.77 -5.76 -3.74
C SER A 18 2.53 -4.56 -4.28
N SER A 19 2.46 -4.36 -5.61
CA SER A 19 3.18 -3.27 -6.28
C SER A 19 2.80 -1.87 -5.77
N SER A 20 1.55 -1.66 -5.35
CA SER A 20 1.08 -0.38 -4.81
C SER A 20 1.64 -0.06 -3.43
N HIS A 21 2.05 -1.07 -2.65
CA HIS A 21 2.78 -0.85 -1.40
C HIS A 21 4.23 -0.49 -1.71
N GLN A 22 4.83 -1.26 -2.62
CA GLN A 22 6.26 -1.13 -2.94
C GLN A 22 6.62 0.20 -3.60
N ILE A 23 5.71 0.84 -4.33
CA ILE A 23 5.96 2.17 -4.93
C ILE A 23 6.28 3.23 -3.87
N VAL A 24 5.71 3.10 -2.67
CA VAL A 24 5.93 4.02 -1.55
C VAL A 24 7.33 3.83 -0.96
N TYR A 25 7.71 2.59 -0.62
CA TYR A 25 9.04 2.30 -0.08
C TYR A 25 10.13 2.63 -1.10
N ARG A 26 9.89 2.27 -2.36
CA ARG A 26 10.78 2.57 -3.48
C ARG A 26 11.09 4.05 -3.59
N ALA A 27 10.10 4.92 -3.42
CA ALA A 27 10.33 6.37 -3.47
C ALA A 27 11.34 6.80 -2.39
N VAL A 28 11.16 6.38 -1.14
CA VAL A 28 12.08 6.71 -0.04
C VAL A 28 13.47 6.11 -0.27
N MET A 29 13.53 4.82 -0.59
CA MET A 29 14.80 4.10 -0.73
C MET A 29 15.62 4.64 -1.91
N LYS A 30 14.97 4.90 -3.06
CA LYS A 30 15.61 5.49 -4.24
C LYS A 30 16.21 6.86 -3.91
N GLU A 31 15.43 7.70 -3.22
CA GLU A 31 15.80 9.08 -2.91
C GLU A 31 16.95 9.14 -1.89
N LEU A 32 17.03 8.18 -0.95
CA LEU A 32 18.20 7.97 -0.09
C LEU A 32 19.44 7.55 -0.90
N ALA A 33 19.29 6.64 -1.87
CA ALA A 33 20.40 6.23 -2.74
C ALA A 33 20.95 7.41 -3.54
N LEU A 34 20.07 8.24 -4.11
CA LEU A 34 20.46 9.41 -4.89
C LEU A 34 21.20 10.46 -4.05
N ARG A 35 21.01 10.46 -2.71
CA ARG A 35 21.80 11.29 -1.76
C ARG A 35 23.15 10.70 -1.37
N GLY A 36 23.52 9.54 -1.92
CA GLY A 36 24.82 8.90 -1.71
C GLY A 36 24.85 7.81 -0.63
N HIS A 37 23.73 7.46 -0.02
CA HIS A 37 23.66 6.34 0.93
C HIS A 37 23.81 5.00 0.23
N GLU A 38 24.43 4.01 0.87
CA GLU A 38 24.47 2.63 0.35
C GLU A 38 23.21 1.88 0.81
N LEU A 39 22.46 1.27 -0.11
CA LEU A 39 21.23 0.55 0.25
C LEU A 39 21.33 -0.93 -0.07
N VAL A 40 20.78 -1.73 0.84
CA VAL A 40 20.40 -3.12 0.61
C VAL A 40 18.90 -3.24 0.87
N VAL A 41 18.13 -3.64 -0.13
CA VAL A 41 16.67 -3.67 -0.06
C VAL A 41 16.13 -5.05 -0.40
N ILE A 42 15.41 -5.67 0.53
CA ILE A 42 14.66 -6.90 0.31
C ILE A 42 13.26 -6.51 -0.19
N THR A 43 12.93 -6.89 -1.43
CA THR A 43 11.65 -6.50 -2.06
C THR A 43 11.14 -7.55 -3.05
N PRO A 44 9.81 -7.77 -3.13
CA PRO A 44 9.20 -8.60 -4.16
C PRO A 44 9.03 -7.87 -5.51
N TYR A 45 9.35 -6.57 -5.58
CA TYR A 45 9.25 -5.76 -6.80
C TYR A 45 10.52 -4.92 -6.99
N PRO A 46 11.62 -5.53 -7.46
CA PRO A 46 12.86 -4.79 -7.70
C PRO A 46 12.68 -3.72 -8.79
N MET A 47 13.38 -2.60 -8.65
CA MET A 47 13.48 -1.54 -9.65
C MET A 47 14.37 -1.96 -10.83
N ARG A 48 15.48 -2.64 -10.52
CA ARG A 48 16.55 -2.98 -11.48
C ARG A 48 17.03 -1.76 -12.28
N ASP A 49 17.13 -0.60 -11.62
CA ASP A 49 17.57 0.66 -12.23
C ASP A 49 19.11 0.67 -12.35
N PRO A 50 19.68 0.48 -13.56
CA PRO A 50 21.13 0.34 -13.72
C PRO A 50 21.88 1.65 -13.46
N SER A 51 21.18 2.79 -13.36
CA SER A 51 21.78 4.10 -13.09
C SER A 51 22.17 4.30 -11.63
N ILE A 52 21.59 3.51 -10.71
CA ILE A 52 21.83 3.64 -9.26
C ILE A 52 22.79 2.53 -8.82
N LYS A 53 24.06 2.88 -8.60
CA LYS A 53 25.12 1.89 -8.33
C LYS A 53 25.19 1.44 -6.86
N ASN A 54 24.74 2.29 -5.95
CA ASN A 54 24.73 2.10 -4.50
C ASN A 54 23.40 1.52 -3.99
N TYR A 55 22.74 0.68 -4.79
CA TYR A 55 21.41 0.14 -4.50
C TYR A 55 21.36 -1.36 -4.84
N THR A 56 21.51 -2.19 -3.81
CA THR A 56 21.46 -3.64 -3.92
C THR A 56 20.06 -4.15 -3.62
N GLU A 57 19.49 -4.94 -4.53
CA GLU A 57 18.16 -5.53 -4.37
C GLU A 57 18.24 -7.04 -4.14
N ILE A 58 17.66 -7.51 -3.04
CA ILE A 58 17.41 -8.92 -2.80
C ILE A 58 15.99 -9.22 -3.30
N ASP A 59 15.92 -9.86 -4.46
CA ASP A 59 14.68 -10.15 -5.17
C ASP A 59 13.93 -11.33 -4.52
N VAL A 60 12.77 -11.04 -3.93
CA VAL A 60 11.86 -12.04 -3.37
C VAL A 60 10.54 -12.11 -4.14
N SER A 61 10.54 -11.77 -5.44
CA SER A 61 9.33 -11.72 -6.29
C SER A 61 8.63 -13.06 -6.44
N PHE A 62 9.32 -14.18 -6.16
CA PHE A 62 8.71 -15.52 -6.17
C PHE A 62 7.52 -15.63 -5.19
N MET A 63 7.50 -14.81 -4.13
CA MET A 63 6.41 -14.77 -3.15
C MET A 63 5.09 -14.23 -3.75
N ASN A 64 5.14 -13.51 -4.88
CA ASN A 64 3.94 -12.99 -5.55
C ASN A 64 2.96 -14.12 -5.93
N LYS A 65 3.46 -15.33 -6.22
CA LYS A 65 2.62 -16.50 -6.48
C LYS A 65 1.81 -16.92 -5.25
N ALA A 66 2.41 -16.87 -4.05
CA ALA A 66 1.71 -17.20 -2.81
C ALA A 66 0.56 -16.23 -2.54
N TRP A 67 0.76 -14.93 -2.83
CA TRP A 67 -0.27 -13.90 -2.71
C TRP A 67 -1.45 -14.13 -3.64
N GLN A 68 -1.16 -14.36 -4.93
CA GLN A 68 -2.18 -14.64 -5.94
C GLN A 68 -2.98 -15.92 -5.62
N ASN A 69 -2.33 -16.93 -5.03
CA ASN A 69 -3.00 -18.16 -4.63
C ASN A 69 -3.87 -17.99 -3.38
N ARG A 70 -3.49 -17.09 -2.46
CA ARG A 70 -4.24 -16.86 -1.20
C ARG A 70 -5.47 -16.00 -1.42
N PHE A 71 -5.34 -14.93 -2.19
CA PHE A 71 -6.37 -13.90 -2.31
C PHE A 71 -6.99 -13.93 -3.71
N ASN A 72 -8.28 -14.26 -3.75
CA ASN A 72 -9.09 -14.15 -4.96
C ASN A 72 -9.75 -12.75 -5.03
N PHE A 73 -9.09 -11.80 -5.68
CA PHE A 73 -9.59 -10.43 -5.80
C PHE A 73 -10.74 -10.25 -6.80
N ALA A 74 -11.03 -11.27 -7.62
CA ALA A 74 -12.04 -11.21 -8.68
C ALA A 74 -13.48 -11.14 -8.14
N GLU A 75 -13.75 -11.83 -7.03
CA GLU A 75 -15.09 -11.89 -6.44
C GLU A 75 -15.46 -10.61 -5.68
N GLY A 76 -14.48 -9.73 -5.42
CA GLY A 76 -14.62 -8.58 -4.55
C GLY A 76 -15.09 -8.96 -3.14
N ARG A 77 -15.50 -7.97 -2.36
CA ARG A 77 -16.14 -8.20 -1.08
C ARG A 77 -17.52 -8.80 -1.37
N SER A 78 -17.67 -10.12 -1.25
CA SER A 78 -18.97 -10.80 -1.42
C SER A 78 -20.02 -10.43 -0.35
N GLY A 79 -19.74 -9.42 0.48
CA GLY A 79 -20.50 -9.04 1.66
C GLY A 79 -20.40 -10.05 2.81
N LYS A 80 -19.74 -11.20 2.60
CA LYS A 80 -19.68 -12.31 3.57
C LYS A 80 -18.55 -12.19 4.57
N GLU A 81 -17.44 -11.54 4.22
CA GLU A 81 -16.26 -11.42 5.08
C GLU A 81 -16.35 -10.17 5.97
N THR A 82 -16.31 -10.38 7.29
CA THR A 82 -16.27 -9.34 8.30
C THR A 82 -14.89 -8.64 8.33
N SER A 83 -14.81 -7.42 8.87
CA SER A 83 -13.52 -6.73 9.06
C SER A 83 -12.55 -7.52 9.96
N HIS A 84 -13.06 -8.34 10.88
CA HIS A 84 -12.27 -9.20 11.75
C HIS A 84 -11.63 -10.34 10.95
N GLU A 85 -12.42 -11.07 10.17
CA GLU A 85 -11.93 -12.16 9.32
C GLU A 85 -10.92 -11.64 8.29
N MET A 86 -11.21 -10.50 7.66
CA MET A 86 -10.31 -9.88 6.70
C MET A 86 -8.96 -9.56 7.34
N MET A 87 -8.96 -8.89 8.50
CA MET A 87 -7.73 -8.56 9.22
C MET A 87 -6.97 -9.82 9.66
N ALA A 88 -7.67 -10.81 10.22
CA ALA A 88 -7.07 -12.09 10.61
C ALA A 88 -6.38 -12.78 9.43
N ASN A 89 -7.08 -12.86 8.29
CA ASN A 89 -6.57 -13.46 7.06
C ASN A 89 -5.30 -12.74 6.54
N HIS A 90 -5.26 -11.41 6.59
CA HIS A 90 -4.09 -10.63 6.18
C HIS A 90 -2.89 -10.85 7.12
N GLN A 91 -3.12 -10.89 8.44
CA GLN A 91 -2.06 -11.10 9.43
C GLN A 91 -1.52 -12.54 9.40
N ASP A 92 -2.39 -13.55 9.28
CA ASP A 92 -2.00 -14.96 9.16
C ASP A 92 -1.17 -15.19 7.89
N PHE A 93 -1.57 -14.59 6.78
CA PHE A 93 -0.80 -14.67 5.54
C PHE A 93 0.58 -14.01 5.66
N GLY A 94 0.70 -12.97 6.48
CA GLY A 94 1.99 -12.35 6.81
C GLY A 94 3.00 -13.33 7.41
N GLY A 95 2.55 -14.35 8.16
CA GLY A 95 3.42 -15.41 8.66
C GLY A 95 4.03 -16.26 7.55
N LEU A 96 3.26 -16.59 6.51
CA LEU A 96 3.77 -17.31 5.34
C LEU A 96 4.77 -16.44 4.56
N LEU A 97 4.47 -15.16 4.34
CA LEU A 97 5.41 -14.24 3.68
C LEU A 97 6.72 -14.13 4.47
N CYS A 98 6.65 -14.04 5.80
CA CYS A 98 7.81 -14.03 6.68
C CYS A 98 8.69 -15.27 6.44
N GLU A 99 8.09 -16.47 6.52
CA GLU A 99 8.81 -17.73 6.35
C GLU A 99 9.44 -17.85 4.97
N LEU A 100 8.72 -17.46 3.91
CA LEU A 100 9.24 -17.49 2.54
C LEU A 100 10.41 -16.53 2.36
N MET A 101 10.29 -15.29 2.83
CA MET A 101 11.35 -14.28 2.73
C MET A 101 12.60 -14.70 3.51
N LEU A 102 12.45 -15.09 4.78
CA LEU A 102 13.57 -15.52 5.62
C LEU A 102 14.20 -16.83 5.12
N SER A 103 13.43 -17.66 4.41
CA SER A 103 13.93 -18.87 3.78
C SER A 103 14.80 -18.62 2.54
N HIS A 104 14.73 -17.43 1.94
CA HIS A 104 15.42 -17.11 0.70
C HIS A 104 16.96 -17.16 0.88
N PRO A 105 17.73 -17.76 -0.05
CA PRO A 105 19.17 -17.95 0.13
C PRO A 105 19.95 -16.68 0.44
N GLN A 106 19.70 -15.59 -0.31
CA GLN A 106 20.38 -14.31 -0.07
C GLN A 106 19.97 -13.64 1.25
N VAL A 107 18.75 -13.90 1.74
CA VAL A 107 18.30 -13.38 3.04
C VAL A 107 18.95 -14.19 4.17
N LYS A 108 19.04 -15.51 4.03
CA LYS A 108 19.81 -16.36 4.97
C LYS A 108 21.27 -15.94 5.02
N GLU A 109 21.88 -15.67 3.87
CA GLU A 109 23.26 -15.17 3.79
C GLU A 109 23.41 -13.82 4.49
N LEU A 110 22.48 -12.87 4.25
CA LEU A 110 22.45 -11.58 4.93
C LEU A 110 22.38 -11.75 6.46
N ILE A 111 21.54 -12.66 6.96
CA ILE A 111 21.37 -12.94 8.39
C ILE A 111 22.58 -13.68 8.97
N SER A 112 23.17 -14.65 8.27
CA SER A 112 24.24 -15.49 8.82
C SER A 112 25.64 -14.89 8.68
N SER A 113 25.86 -14.00 7.71
CA SER A 113 27.19 -13.46 7.42
C SER A 113 27.74 -12.62 8.58
N GLN A 114 28.91 -13.01 9.07
CA GLN A 114 29.62 -12.25 10.10
C GLN A 114 30.18 -10.93 9.58
N GLU A 115 30.46 -10.83 8.28
CA GLU A 115 30.89 -9.57 7.65
C GLU A 115 29.81 -8.49 7.76
N ASN A 116 28.53 -8.89 7.76
CA ASN A 116 27.40 -7.96 7.89
C ASN A 116 27.11 -7.50 9.33
N HIS A 117 27.75 -8.06 10.38
CA HIS A 117 27.45 -7.71 11.78
C HIS A 117 27.62 -6.23 12.14
N GLN A 118 28.35 -5.44 11.34
CA GLN A 118 28.61 -4.02 11.61
C GLN A 118 28.35 -3.10 10.40
N ASN A 119 27.59 -3.55 9.40
CA ASN A 119 27.51 -2.88 8.10
C ASN A 119 26.20 -2.11 7.86
N PHE A 120 25.39 -1.81 8.87
CA PHE A 120 24.23 -0.95 8.67
C PHE A 120 24.16 0.10 9.76
N ASP A 121 23.80 1.33 9.39
CA ASP A 121 23.59 2.46 10.31
C ASP A 121 22.10 2.65 10.62
N LEU A 122 21.20 2.12 9.78
CA LEU A 122 19.75 2.32 9.86
C LEU A 122 18.99 1.17 9.19
N ILE A 123 17.82 0.83 9.73
CA ILE A 123 16.91 -0.17 9.15
C ILE A 123 15.52 0.43 8.92
N PHE A 124 14.97 0.27 7.72
CA PHE A 124 13.55 0.48 7.43
C PHE A 124 12.80 -0.84 7.42
N LEU A 125 11.69 -0.89 8.13
CA LEU A 125 10.86 -2.08 8.31
C LEU A 125 9.43 -1.80 7.86
N GLU A 126 8.90 -2.63 6.98
CA GLU A 126 7.47 -2.59 6.63
C GLU A 126 6.56 -2.90 7.83
N MET A 127 5.64 -1.98 8.13
CA MET A 127 4.70 -2.07 9.26
C MET A 127 3.28 -2.42 8.80
N VAL A 128 3.11 -3.59 8.16
CA VAL A 128 1.81 -4.03 7.62
C VAL A 128 1.34 -5.35 8.24
N THR A 129 1.91 -6.50 7.85
CA THR A 129 1.45 -7.83 8.30
C THR A 129 2.55 -8.79 8.76
N THR A 130 3.82 -8.36 8.78
CA THR A 130 4.97 -9.28 8.94
C THR A 130 5.88 -8.92 10.12
N PRO A 131 5.41 -8.92 11.37
CA PRO A 131 6.25 -8.61 12.54
C PRO A 131 7.48 -9.52 12.70
N GLY A 132 7.54 -10.68 12.06
CA GLY A 132 8.73 -11.52 12.05
C GLY A 132 9.99 -10.83 11.50
N ILE A 133 9.83 -9.76 10.70
CA ILE A 133 10.97 -8.95 10.24
C ILE A 133 11.62 -8.14 11.37
N PHE A 134 10.99 -7.99 12.55
CA PHE A 134 11.63 -7.31 13.68
C PHE A 134 12.86 -8.07 14.20
N GLY A 135 13.03 -9.36 13.83
CA GLY A 135 14.28 -10.08 14.07
C GLY A 135 15.51 -9.40 13.47
N PHE A 136 15.36 -8.58 12.42
CA PHE A 136 16.45 -7.77 11.89
C PHE A 136 16.95 -6.71 12.88
N ILE A 137 16.10 -6.22 13.80
CA ILE A 137 16.51 -5.29 14.87
C ILE A 137 17.45 -5.99 15.86
N HIS A 138 17.18 -7.26 16.17
CA HIS A 138 18.10 -8.06 16.99
C HIS A 138 19.41 -8.31 16.25
N ARG A 139 19.31 -8.65 14.96
CA ARG A 139 20.48 -9.02 14.17
C ARG A 139 21.42 -7.85 13.89
N PHE A 140 20.87 -6.66 13.73
CA PHE A 140 21.57 -5.41 13.45
C PHE A 140 21.11 -4.37 14.49
N PRO A 141 21.83 -4.23 15.62
CA PRO A 141 21.40 -3.40 16.75
C PRO A 141 21.63 -1.91 16.49
N VAL A 142 20.99 -1.37 15.46
CA VAL A 142 21.03 0.04 15.05
C VAL A 142 19.62 0.65 15.07
N PRO A 143 19.48 1.99 15.00
CA PRO A 143 18.17 2.60 14.93
C PRO A 143 17.32 2.02 13.80
N SER A 144 16.02 1.88 14.04
CA SER A 144 15.06 1.38 13.05
C SER A 144 13.87 2.31 12.91
N ILE A 145 13.32 2.37 11.69
CA ILE A 145 12.15 3.16 11.32
C ILE A 145 11.11 2.20 10.75
N GLY A 146 9.93 2.18 11.35
CA GLY A 146 8.77 1.52 10.76
C GLY A 146 8.19 2.36 9.64
N ILE A 147 7.77 1.77 8.53
CA ILE A 147 7.05 2.48 7.45
C ILE A 147 5.81 1.70 7.04
N ALA A 148 4.66 2.37 7.05
CA ALA A 148 3.38 1.82 6.60
C ALA A 148 2.98 2.49 5.28
N SER A 149 2.84 1.71 4.20
CA SER A 149 2.42 2.17 2.85
C SER A 149 0.92 2.44 2.70
N LEU A 150 0.18 2.27 3.79
CA LEU A 150 -1.26 2.46 3.91
C LEU A 150 -1.51 3.08 5.28
N PRO A 151 -2.75 3.46 5.60
CA PRO A 151 -3.04 4.06 6.90
C PRO A 151 -2.64 3.10 8.02
N ALA A 152 -1.81 3.58 8.94
CA ALA A 152 -1.29 2.76 10.03
C ALA A 152 -2.43 2.23 10.91
N PHE A 153 -2.29 0.98 11.36
CA PHE A 153 -3.21 0.32 12.28
C PHE A 153 -2.95 0.74 13.72
N GLY A 154 -3.93 0.51 14.60
CA GLY A 154 -3.74 0.79 16.02
C GLY A 154 -2.50 0.13 16.63
N ILE A 155 -2.16 -1.08 16.18
CA ILE A 155 -0.95 -1.80 16.59
C ILE A 155 0.35 -1.14 16.12
N ASN A 156 0.36 -0.49 14.96
CA ASN A 156 1.57 0.20 14.49
C ASN A 156 1.83 1.45 15.34
N TYR A 157 0.79 2.18 15.72
CA TYR A 157 0.92 3.33 16.63
C TYR A 157 1.50 2.93 17.99
N ASP A 158 1.16 1.74 18.51
CA ASP A 158 1.73 1.23 19.75
C ASP A 158 3.26 1.08 19.68
N SER A 159 3.83 0.76 18.51
CA SER A 159 5.29 0.56 18.32
C SER A 159 6.16 1.75 18.74
N VAL A 160 5.58 2.96 18.72
CA VAL A 160 6.26 4.21 19.11
C VAL A 160 5.54 4.92 20.27
N GLY A 161 4.68 4.19 21.01
CA GLY A 161 3.95 4.71 22.17
C GLY A 161 2.89 5.76 21.83
N ASN A 162 2.36 5.75 20.61
CA ASN A 162 1.35 6.71 20.18
C ASN A 162 -0.05 6.34 20.72
N PRO A 163 -0.82 7.29 21.30
CA PRO A 163 -2.13 7.00 21.84
C PRO A 163 -3.14 6.60 20.76
N ASN A 164 -3.95 5.59 21.07
CA ASN A 164 -5.05 5.13 20.22
C ASN A 164 -6.40 5.63 20.75
N LEU A 165 -7.16 6.36 19.91
CA LEU A 165 -8.46 6.93 20.26
C LEU A 165 -9.56 6.40 19.32
N PRO A 166 -10.02 5.14 19.48
CA PRO A 166 -10.96 4.50 18.56
C PRO A 166 -12.34 5.19 18.50
N ALA A 167 -12.68 5.99 19.52
CA ALA A 167 -13.91 6.78 19.55
C ALA A 167 -13.91 8.00 18.59
N TYR A 168 -12.74 8.41 18.09
CA TYR A 168 -12.56 9.57 17.22
C TYR A 168 -11.86 9.21 15.90
N ALA A 169 -10.86 8.34 15.97
CA ALA A 169 -10.11 7.82 14.84
C ALA A 169 -10.27 6.30 14.80
N PRO A 170 -11.30 5.78 14.10
CA PRO A 170 -11.50 4.34 13.99
C PRO A 170 -10.33 3.69 13.23
N ASP A 171 -10.18 2.37 13.41
CA ASP A 171 -9.22 1.61 12.62
C ASP A 171 -9.67 1.54 11.15
N VAL A 172 -8.71 1.49 10.22
CA VAL A 172 -8.96 1.67 8.79
C VAL A 172 -9.67 0.47 8.14
N PHE A 173 -9.72 -0.65 8.85
CA PHE A 173 -10.54 -1.81 8.48
C PHE A 173 -12.03 -1.63 8.80
N LEU A 174 -12.39 -0.60 9.58
CA LEU A 174 -13.77 -0.29 9.89
C LEU A 174 -14.32 0.74 8.90
N PRO A 175 -15.57 0.58 8.43
CA PRO A 175 -16.14 1.44 7.41
C PRO A 175 -16.75 2.71 8.03
N TYR A 176 -16.04 3.33 8.98
CA TYR A 176 -16.46 4.47 9.80
C TYR A 176 -15.62 5.72 9.52
N SER A 177 -16.18 6.90 9.84
CA SER A 177 -15.52 8.19 9.70
C SER A 177 -15.21 8.83 11.06
N ASP A 178 -14.73 10.07 11.09
CA ASP A 178 -14.66 10.92 12.30
C ASP A 178 -16.05 11.21 12.91
N ARG A 179 -17.12 10.98 12.15
CA ARG A 179 -18.50 11.01 12.60
C ARG A 179 -19.02 9.59 12.78
N MET A 180 -19.19 9.22 14.05
CA MET A 180 -19.73 7.94 14.48
C MET A 180 -20.85 8.15 15.49
N THR A 181 -21.86 7.31 15.45
CA THR A 181 -22.85 7.13 16.51
C THR A 181 -22.21 6.52 17.76
N PHE A 182 -22.94 6.50 18.87
CA PHE A 182 -22.47 5.87 20.10
C PHE A 182 -22.11 4.38 19.89
N PHE A 183 -22.93 3.63 19.16
CA PHE A 183 -22.70 2.21 18.90
C PHE A 183 -21.53 1.96 17.96
N GLU A 184 -21.33 2.82 16.95
CA GLU A 184 -20.16 2.72 16.08
C GLU A 184 -18.86 3.00 16.84
N ARG A 185 -18.85 3.96 17.78
CA ARG A 185 -17.72 4.19 18.68
C ARG A 185 -17.44 2.98 19.58
N MET A 186 -18.48 2.36 20.14
CA MET A 186 -18.34 1.14 20.93
C MET A 186 -17.75 0.01 20.08
N HIS A 187 -18.28 -0.22 18.88
CA HIS A 187 -17.76 -1.24 17.97
C HIS A 187 -16.31 -0.97 17.60
N SER A 188 -15.95 0.29 17.30
CA SER A 188 -14.57 0.65 17.01
C SER A 188 -13.62 0.39 18.17
N MET A 189 -14.08 0.60 19.41
CA MET A 189 -13.30 0.28 20.60
C MET A 189 -13.10 -1.23 20.75
N PHE A 190 -14.16 -2.03 20.60
CA PHE A 190 -14.07 -3.49 20.69
C PHE A 190 -13.22 -4.08 19.57
N PHE A 191 -13.31 -3.54 18.35
CA PHE A 191 -12.46 -3.95 17.24
C PHE A 191 -10.98 -3.69 17.55
N LEU A 192 -10.62 -2.52 18.09
CA LEU A 192 -9.25 -2.23 18.48
C LEU A 192 -8.73 -3.18 19.56
N LEU A 193 -9.56 -3.47 20.58
CA LEU A 193 -9.21 -4.42 21.63
C LEU A 193 -8.99 -5.83 21.07
N TRP A 194 -9.88 -6.27 20.17
CA TRP A 194 -9.73 -7.54 19.46
C TRP A 194 -8.45 -7.55 18.61
N LEU A 195 -8.18 -6.49 17.85
CA LEU A 195 -6.99 -6.38 17.00
C LEU A 195 -5.71 -6.50 17.82
N LYS A 196 -5.62 -5.78 18.94
CA LYS A 196 -4.49 -5.87 19.86
C LYS A 196 -4.36 -7.27 20.45
N TYR A 197 -5.47 -7.85 20.91
CA TYR A 197 -5.45 -9.21 21.45
C TYR A 197 -4.94 -10.21 20.42
N TYR A 198 -5.52 -10.22 19.23
CA TYR A 198 -5.15 -11.11 18.15
C TYR A 198 -3.69 -10.90 17.71
N PHE A 199 -3.25 -9.64 17.60
CA PHE A 199 -1.86 -9.34 17.26
C PHE A 199 -0.87 -9.85 18.31
N TYR A 200 -1.01 -9.48 19.59
CA TYR A 200 -0.05 -9.83 20.63
C TYR A 200 -0.12 -11.28 21.08
N TYR A 201 -1.29 -11.94 21.01
CA TYR A 201 -1.48 -13.31 21.50
C TYR A 201 -1.60 -14.37 20.40
N THR A 202 -1.68 -13.99 19.12
CA THR A 202 -1.72 -14.95 18.01
C THR A 202 -0.65 -14.65 16.96
N VAL A 203 -0.61 -13.43 16.42
CA VAL A 203 0.31 -13.07 15.33
C VAL A 203 1.76 -13.04 15.79
N ILE A 204 2.06 -12.30 16.87
CA ILE A 204 3.42 -12.17 17.41
C ILE A 204 3.99 -13.54 17.83
N PRO A 205 3.32 -14.39 18.64
CA PRO A 205 3.85 -15.71 18.99
C PRO A 205 4.12 -16.60 17.77
N THR A 206 3.21 -16.59 16.79
CA THR A 206 3.35 -17.41 15.57
C THR A 206 4.57 -16.98 14.76
N GLN A 207 4.74 -15.66 14.56
CA GLN A 207 5.89 -15.14 13.81
C GLN A 207 7.19 -15.16 14.63
N ASP A 208 7.14 -15.15 15.96
CA ASP A 208 8.31 -15.31 16.83
C ASP A 208 8.90 -16.71 16.68
N ALA A 209 8.05 -17.74 16.62
CA ALA A 209 8.49 -19.10 16.32
C ALA A 209 9.17 -19.20 14.95
N ILE A 210 8.64 -18.52 13.93
CA ILE A 210 9.26 -18.42 12.60
C ILE A 210 10.62 -17.72 12.71
N ALA A 211 10.65 -16.51 13.29
CA ALA A 211 11.86 -15.69 13.38
C ALA A 211 12.98 -16.42 14.14
N ARG A 212 12.70 -17.13 15.24
CA ARG A 212 13.70 -17.91 15.98
C ARG A 212 14.35 -19.02 15.15
N ARG A 213 13.66 -19.60 14.17
CA ARG A 213 14.26 -20.60 13.26
C ARG A 213 15.33 -20.00 12.35
N HIS A 214 15.22 -18.71 12.03
CA HIS A 214 16.11 -18.03 11.08
C HIS A 214 17.15 -17.13 11.76
N PHE A 215 16.78 -16.43 12.83
CA PHE A 215 17.65 -15.53 13.60
C PHE A 215 18.29 -16.19 14.83
N GLY A 216 17.84 -17.39 15.21
CA GLY A 216 18.32 -18.12 16.38
C GLY A 216 17.47 -17.90 17.64
N THR A 217 17.60 -18.83 18.58
CA THR A 217 16.77 -18.85 19.81
C THR A 217 17.17 -17.81 20.85
N ALA A 218 18.36 -17.19 20.72
CA ALA A 218 18.84 -16.13 21.61
C ALA A 218 18.19 -14.76 21.38
N MET A 219 17.40 -14.61 20.30
CA MET A 219 16.68 -13.38 19.99
C MET A 219 15.68 -13.01 21.12
N PRO A 220 15.55 -11.71 21.48
CA PRO A 220 14.45 -11.22 22.31
C PRO A 220 13.08 -11.63 21.74
N TYR A 221 12.04 -11.60 22.56
CA TYR A 221 10.70 -11.87 22.06
C TYR A 221 10.30 -10.81 21.03
N LEU A 222 9.68 -11.21 19.91
CA LEU A 222 9.24 -10.25 18.88
C LEU A 222 8.30 -9.17 19.44
N GLY A 223 7.51 -9.49 20.46
CA GLY A 223 6.66 -8.52 21.14
C GLY A 223 7.44 -7.39 21.79
N ASP A 224 8.67 -7.64 22.26
CA ASP A 224 9.55 -6.61 22.80
C ASP A 224 10.23 -5.81 21.67
N LEU A 225 10.59 -6.49 20.58
CA LEU A 225 11.20 -5.86 19.40
C LEU A 225 10.21 -4.94 18.66
N HIS A 226 8.91 -5.23 18.73
CA HIS A 226 7.85 -4.39 18.18
C HIS A 226 7.90 -2.94 18.70
N PHE A 227 8.36 -2.71 19.94
CA PHE A 227 8.46 -1.38 20.55
C PHE A 227 9.83 -0.72 20.41
N LYS A 228 10.72 -1.28 19.58
CA LYS A 228 12.07 -0.75 19.34
C LYS A 228 12.21 0.29 18.22
N PRO A 229 11.32 0.39 17.21
CA PRO A 229 11.41 1.45 16.21
C PRO A 229 11.49 2.83 16.87
N SER A 230 12.42 3.67 16.40
CA SER A 230 12.58 5.04 16.88
C SER A 230 11.54 5.99 16.29
N MET A 231 11.05 5.66 15.10
CA MET A 231 10.03 6.42 14.39
C MET A 231 9.09 5.50 13.61
N LEU A 232 7.89 6.01 13.36
CA LEU A 232 6.89 5.40 12.48
C LEU A 232 6.56 6.39 11.36
N PHE A 233 6.88 6.02 10.14
CA PHE A 233 6.50 6.74 8.94
C PHE A 233 5.15 6.20 8.46
N VAL A 234 4.15 7.07 8.41
CA VAL A 234 2.80 6.72 7.95
C VAL A 234 2.55 7.45 6.65
N THR A 235 2.28 6.70 5.58
CA THR A 235 2.09 7.32 4.27
C THR A 235 0.63 7.71 4.05
N THR A 236 0.17 8.70 4.81
CA THR A 236 -1.16 9.26 4.71
C THR A 236 -1.14 10.77 4.85
N ASP A 237 -1.95 11.46 4.04
CA ASP A 237 -2.24 12.88 4.25
C ASP A 237 -3.31 13.08 5.34
N PHE A 238 -3.20 14.17 6.09
CA PHE A 238 -4.19 14.59 7.09
C PHE A 238 -5.54 14.96 6.45
N ILE A 239 -5.57 15.32 5.17
CA ILE A 239 -6.81 15.55 4.42
C ILE A 239 -7.62 14.23 4.31
N PHE A 240 -6.93 13.09 4.12
CA PHE A 240 -7.56 11.79 3.92
C PHE A 240 -7.96 11.07 5.21
N HIS A 241 -7.53 11.55 6.37
CA HIS A 241 -7.70 10.81 7.62
C HIS A 241 -8.28 11.66 8.74
N SER A 242 -8.92 11.01 9.70
CA SER A 242 -9.29 11.68 10.95
C SER A 242 -8.03 12.23 11.61
N PRO A 243 -8.07 13.47 12.15
CA PRO A 243 -6.97 14.00 12.94
C PRO A 243 -6.59 13.02 14.06
N ARG A 244 -5.29 12.78 14.23
CA ARG A 244 -4.77 11.92 15.31
C ARG A 244 -3.83 12.74 16.19
N PRO A 245 -3.88 12.59 17.53
CA PRO A 245 -2.93 13.23 18.44
C PRO A 245 -1.60 12.47 18.38
N ASN A 246 -0.87 12.66 17.28
CA ASN A 246 0.37 11.96 17.01
C ASN A 246 1.51 12.47 17.90
N VAL A 247 2.29 11.56 18.48
CA VAL A 247 3.57 11.87 19.12
C VAL A 247 4.62 12.25 18.07
N PRO A 248 5.70 12.99 18.42
CA PRO A 248 6.73 13.42 17.46
C PRO A 248 7.42 12.27 16.69
N ALA A 249 7.40 11.06 17.24
CA ALA A 249 7.95 9.87 16.57
C ALA A 249 7.11 9.38 15.38
N VAL A 250 5.87 9.86 15.22
CA VAL A 250 5.02 9.56 14.06
C VAL A 250 5.23 10.66 13.02
N VAL A 251 5.84 10.30 11.90
CA VAL A 251 6.07 11.20 10.76
C VAL A 251 5.07 10.86 9.66
N GLN A 252 4.22 11.82 9.32
CA GLN A 252 3.29 11.68 8.21
C GLN A 252 3.97 12.09 6.92
N LEU A 253 3.88 11.22 5.92
CA LEU A 253 4.35 11.44 4.56
C LEU A 253 3.16 11.29 3.62
N SER A 254 3.05 12.10 2.57
CA SER A 254 2.01 11.91 1.55
C SER A 254 2.59 12.14 0.17
N GLY A 255 1.99 11.48 -0.83
CA GLY A 255 2.32 11.69 -2.23
C GLY A 255 3.75 11.28 -2.61
N LEU A 256 4.40 10.42 -1.82
CA LEU A 256 5.76 9.96 -2.09
C LEU A 256 5.89 9.29 -3.46
N HIS A 257 4.81 8.67 -3.95
CA HIS A 257 4.76 8.02 -5.25
C HIS A 257 4.40 8.95 -6.40
N ILE A 258 4.06 10.22 -6.14
CA ILE A 258 3.70 11.19 -7.17
C ILE A 258 4.96 11.65 -7.90
N ASN A 259 5.04 11.34 -9.18
CA ASN A 259 6.17 11.65 -10.03
C ASN A 259 5.95 12.92 -10.86
N SER A 260 7.05 13.48 -11.35
CA SER A 260 7.01 14.52 -12.37
C SER A 260 6.32 14.00 -13.65
N PRO A 261 5.53 14.84 -14.35
CA PRO A 261 4.83 14.44 -15.57
C PRO A 261 5.77 13.89 -16.63
N LYS A 262 5.34 12.84 -17.31
CA LYS A 262 6.01 12.28 -18.49
C LYS A 262 5.08 12.36 -19.69
N PRO A 263 5.62 12.49 -20.92
CA PRO A 263 4.80 12.40 -22.12
C PRO A 263 4.09 11.05 -22.21
N LEU A 264 2.79 11.09 -22.52
CA LEU A 264 2.04 9.88 -22.84
C LEU A 264 2.57 9.23 -24.14
N PRO A 265 2.53 7.89 -24.25
CA PRO A 265 2.71 7.21 -25.52
C PRO A 265 1.82 7.82 -26.62
N LYS A 266 2.35 7.94 -27.84
CA LYS A 266 1.70 8.67 -28.93
C LYS A 266 0.29 8.15 -29.22
N ASP A 267 0.12 6.84 -29.29
CA ASP A 267 -1.17 6.19 -29.58
C ASP A 267 -2.21 6.41 -28.46
N LEU A 268 -1.75 6.53 -27.22
CA LEU A 268 -2.59 6.82 -26.07
C LEU A 268 -3.01 8.28 -26.06
N LYS A 269 -2.06 9.19 -26.33
CA LYS A 269 -2.33 10.62 -26.45
C LYS A 269 -3.33 10.91 -27.56
N GLU A 270 -3.14 10.35 -28.75
CA GLU A 270 -4.06 10.54 -29.89
C GLU A 270 -5.48 10.03 -29.59
N PHE A 271 -5.60 8.88 -28.92
CA PHE A 271 -6.90 8.37 -28.47
C PHE A 271 -7.57 9.30 -27.47
N MET A 272 -6.82 9.85 -26.52
CA MET A 272 -7.38 10.75 -25.50
C MET A 272 -7.72 12.14 -26.06
N ASP A 273 -6.91 12.67 -26.97
CA ASP A 273 -7.14 13.97 -27.63
C ASP A 273 -8.36 13.95 -28.54
N SER A 274 -8.60 12.83 -29.23
CA SER A 274 -9.75 12.66 -30.14
C SER A 274 -11.09 12.49 -29.44
N ALA A 275 -11.11 12.39 -28.10
CA ALA A 275 -12.34 12.25 -27.33
C ALA A 275 -13.18 13.54 -27.36
N PRO A 276 -14.40 13.52 -27.97
CA PRO A 276 -15.22 14.72 -28.13
C PRO A 276 -15.59 15.38 -26.79
N GLU A 277 -16.19 14.60 -25.88
CA GLU A 277 -16.69 15.09 -24.57
C GLU A 277 -15.67 14.88 -23.44
N GLY A 278 -14.76 13.92 -23.61
CA GLY A 278 -13.67 13.66 -22.68
C GLY A 278 -13.37 12.18 -22.51
N VAL A 279 -12.49 11.88 -21.55
CA VAL A 279 -12.01 10.54 -21.26
C VAL A 279 -12.53 10.09 -19.90
N ILE A 280 -13.09 8.89 -19.89
CA ILE A 280 -13.36 8.10 -18.68
C ILE A 280 -12.18 7.17 -18.50
N TYR A 281 -11.44 7.33 -17.40
CA TYR A 281 -10.37 6.40 -17.06
C TYR A 281 -10.90 5.33 -16.09
N PHE A 282 -10.71 4.05 -16.39
CA PHE A 282 -11.17 2.94 -15.56
C PHE A 282 -9.99 2.01 -15.22
N SER A 283 -9.64 1.94 -13.93
CA SER A 283 -8.60 1.05 -13.41
C SER A 283 -8.96 0.55 -12.00
N LEU A 284 -8.95 -0.76 -11.81
CA LEU A 284 -9.18 -1.42 -10.52
C LEU A 284 -7.88 -1.69 -9.73
N GLY A 285 -6.78 -1.03 -10.11
CA GLY A 285 -5.51 -1.11 -9.42
C GLY A 285 -4.67 -2.32 -9.83
N SER A 286 -3.72 -2.71 -8.98
CA SER A 286 -2.74 -3.77 -9.30
C SER A 286 -3.20 -5.18 -8.95
N ASN A 287 -4.05 -5.32 -7.91
CA ASN A 287 -4.41 -6.63 -7.35
C ASN A 287 -5.74 -7.16 -7.94
N VAL A 288 -6.72 -6.28 -8.17
CA VAL A 288 -7.98 -6.65 -8.82
C VAL A 288 -7.76 -6.60 -10.33
N ARG A 289 -7.96 -7.74 -10.99
CA ARG A 289 -7.88 -7.84 -12.45
C ARG A 289 -9.25 -7.59 -13.05
N SER A 290 -9.35 -6.61 -13.94
CA SER A 290 -10.60 -6.31 -14.64
C SER A 290 -11.05 -7.49 -15.50
N ASP A 291 -10.11 -8.26 -16.06
CA ASP A 291 -10.43 -9.41 -16.92
C ASP A 291 -11.05 -10.61 -16.20
N THR A 292 -10.97 -10.63 -14.88
CA THR A 292 -11.63 -11.63 -14.02
C THR A 292 -13.05 -11.23 -13.60
N MET A 293 -13.51 -10.05 -14.00
CA MET A 293 -14.86 -9.56 -13.72
C MET A 293 -15.91 -10.49 -14.33
N ASP A 294 -16.92 -10.82 -13.52
CA ASP A 294 -18.03 -11.67 -13.96
C ASP A 294 -18.77 -11.06 -15.18
N ALA A 295 -19.39 -11.94 -15.97
CA ALA A 295 -20.00 -11.54 -17.23
C ALA A 295 -21.13 -10.51 -17.05
N GLN A 296 -21.86 -10.57 -15.94
CA GLN A 296 -22.98 -9.69 -15.66
C GLN A 296 -22.48 -8.27 -15.35
N LYS A 297 -21.52 -8.11 -14.45
CA LYS A 297 -20.89 -6.81 -14.14
C LYS A 297 -20.21 -6.22 -15.36
N ARG A 298 -19.47 -7.03 -16.12
CA ARG A 298 -18.84 -6.60 -17.37
C ARG A 298 -19.88 -6.04 -18.35
N GLN A 299 -20.99 -6.74 -18.52
CA GLN A 299 -22.07 -6.33 -19.41
C GLN A 299 -22.68 -4.98 -18.97
N ILE A 300 -22.92 -4.79 -17.67
CA ILE A 300 -23.43 -3.52 -17.13
C ILE A 300 -22.49 -2.35 -17.46
N PHE A 301 -21.18 -2.51 -17.29
CA PHE A 301 -20.23 -1.45 -17.63
C PHE A 301 -20.21 -1.16 -19.14
N LEU A 302 -20.23 -2.21 -19.97
CA LEU A 302 -20.27 -2.04 -21.42
C LEU A 302 -21.54 -1.32 -21.89
N GLU A 303 -22.70 -1.66 -21.32
CA GLU A 303 -23.97 -0.98 -21.58
C GLU A 303 -23.88 0.49 -21.18
N ALA A 304 -23.45 0.79 -19.95
CA ALA A 304 -23.29 2.16 -19.48
C ALA A 304 -22.31 2.98 -20.35
N PHE A 305 -21.19 2.40 -20.78
CA PHE A 305 -20.24 3.07 -21.66
C PHE A 305 -20.78 3.24 -23.08
N SER A 306 -21.65 2.34 -23.55
CA SER A 306 -22.30 2.45 -24.87
C SER A 306 -23.29 3.61 -24.95
N GLU A 307 -23.90 3.97 -23.82
CA GLU A 307 -24.80 5.12 -23.69
C GLU A 307 -24.05 6.47 -23.68
N LEU A 308 -22.71 6.44 -23.64
CA LEU A 308 -21.84 7.62 -23.61
C LEU A 308 -20.93 7.68 -24.86
N PRO A 309 -21.48 7.73 -26.08
CA PRO A 309 -20.69 7.64 -27.31
C PRO A 309 -19.74 8.83 -27.55
N GLY A 310 -19.99 9.98 -26.92
CA GLY A 310 -19.12 11.15 -26.96
C GLY A 310 -17.88 11.05 -26.04
N TYR A 311 -17.84 10.07 -25.13
CA TYR A 311 -16.71 9.83 -24.24
C TYR A 311 -15.86 8.66 -24.72
N HIS A 312 -14.55 8.80 -24.60
CA HIS A 312 -13.62 7.70 -24.78
C HIS A 312 -13.32 7.04 -23.43
N VAL A 313 -13.44 5.71 -23.36
CA VAL A 313 -13.16 4.94 -22.17
C VAL A 313 -11.79 4.29 -22.30
N LEU A 314 -10.88 4.65 -21.41
CA LEU A 314 -9.59 4.01 -21.28
C LEU A 314 -9.64 3.02 -20.12
N TRP A 315 -9.65 1.72 -20.42
CA TRP A 315 -9.86 0.67 -19.44
C TRP A 315 -8.62 -0.20 -19.26
N LYS A 316 -8.06 -0.22 -18.05
CA LYS A 316 -7.05 -1.20 -17.66
C LYS A 316 -7.64 -2.61 -17.65
N TRP A 317 -7.17 -3.46 -18.56
CA TRP A 317 -7.69 -4.80 -18.81
C TRP A 317 -6.56 -5.78 -19.14
N GLU A 318 -6.44 -6.87 -18.37
CA GLU A 318 -5.25 -7.73 -18.35
C GLU A 318 -5.24 -8.82 -19.43
N SER A 319 -6.31 -8.95 -20.21
CA SER A 319 -6.44 -9.89 -21.35
C SER A 319 -6.39 -9.18 -22.70
N ASP A 320 -6.24 -9.93 -23.79
CA ASP A 320 -6.11 -9.35 -25.14
C ASP A 320 -7.44 -8.94 -25.78
N SER A 321 -8.57 -9.44 -25.25
CA SER A 321 -9.89 -9.15 -25.77
C SER A 321 -10.91 -8.93 -24.66
N LEU A 322 -11.94 -8.16 -24.99
CA LEU A 322 -13.11 -7.91 -24.15
C LEU A 322 -14.36 -8.28 -24.98
N PRO A 323 -15.10 -9.34 -24.62
CA PRO A 323 -16.35 -9.68 -25.28
C PRO A 323 -17.34 -8.52 -25.17
N GLY A 324 -17.88 -8.07 -26.31
CA GLY A 324 -18.83 -6.94 -26.36
C GLY A 324 -18.18 -5.56 -26.34
N GLN A 325 -16.85 -5.45 -26.56
CA GLN A 325 -16.15 -4.16 -26.61
C GLN A 325 -16.78 -3.19 -27.62
N THR A 326 -17.14 -2.01 -27.14
CA THR A 326 -17.65 -0.91 -27.96
C THR A 326 -16.50 -0.08 -28.55
N LYS A 327 -16.77 0.66 -29.64
CA LYS A 327 -15.76 1.44 -30.36
C LYS A 327 -15.10 2.54 -29.53
N ASN A 328 -15.81 3.06 -28.52
CA ASN A 328 -15.31 4.10 -27.65
C ASN A 328 -14.44 3.57 -26.49
N VAL A 329 -14.26 2.25 -26.37
CA VAL A 329 -13.43 1.62 -25.33
C VAL A 329 -12.08 1.21 -25.91
N LYS A 330 -10.98 1.72 -25.32
CA LYS A 330 -9.60 1.27 -25.57
C LYS A 330 -9.08 0.52 -24.35
N LEU A 331 -8.55 -0.67 -24.59
CA LEU A 331 -7.96 -1.53 -23.56
C LEU A 331 -6.45 -1.35 -23.49
N ALA A 332 -5.91 -1.47 -22.29
CA ALA A 332 -4.48 -1.60 -22.08
C ALA A 332 -4.19 -2.44 -20.83
N LYS A 333 -3.22 -3.35 -20.90
CA LYS A 333 -2.81 -4.19 -19.75
C LYS A 333 -2.20 -3.37 -18.62
N TRP A 334 -1.50 -2.30 -18.98
CA TRP A 334 -0.90 -1.36 -18.05
C TRP A 334 -0.92 0.05 -18.64
N LEU A 335 -1.14 1.04 -17.78
CA LEU A 335 -1.27 2.44 -18.18
C LEU A 335 -0.40 3.32 -17.29
N PRO A 336 0.21 4.39 -17.82
CA PRO A 336 0.90 5.40 -17.03
C PRO A 336 -0.14 6.26 -16.29
N GLN A 337 -0.71 5.71 -15.21
CA GLN A 337 -1.89 6.24 -14.51
C GLN A 337 -1.77 7.73 -14.17
N GLN A 338 -0.63 8.16 -13.60
CA GLN A 338 -0.41 9.56 -13.25
C GLN A 338 -0.44 10.48 -14.47
N ASP A 339 0.18 10.08 -15.58
CA ASP A 339 0.20 10.89 -16.81
C ASP A 339 -1.17 10.89 -17.52
N VAL A 340 -1.92 9.79 -17.42
CA VAL A 340 -3.31 9.71 -17.88
C VAL A 340 -4.17 10.69 -17.08
N LEU A 341 -4.09 10.66 -15.74
CA LEU A 341 -4.86 11.54 -14.86
C LEU A 341 -4.50 13.02 -15.04
N ARG A 342 -3.26 13.33 -15.44
CA ARG A 342 -2.85 14.71 -15.80
C ARG A 342 -3.40 15.20 -17.12
N HIS A 343 -3.96 14.32 -17.96
CA HIS A 343 -4.43 14.71 -19.28
C HIS A 343 -5.72 15.54 -19.19
N PRO A 344 -5.80 16.72 -19.84
CA PRO A 344 -6.91 17.66 -19.66
C PRO A 344 -8.29 17.15 -20.14
N LYS A 345 -8.29 16.09 -20.95
CA LYS A 345 -9.52 15.42 -21.39
C LYS A 345 -10.10 14.45 -20.36
N VAL A 346 -9.36 14.02 -19.34
CA VAL A 346 -9.91 13.12 -18.31
C VAL A 346 -10.95 13.86 -17.49
N LYS A 347 -12.17 13.29 -17.43
CA LYS A 347 -13.31 13.88 -16.71
C LYS A 347 -13.66 13.13 -15.44
N VAL A 348 -13.38 11.84 -15.41
CA VAL A 348 -13.68 10.98 -14.27
C VAL A 348 -12.71 9.80 -14.25
N PHE A 349 -12.34 9.40 -13.04
CA PHE A 349 -11.60 8.17 -12.77
C PHE A 349 -12.49 7.18 -12.01
N ILE A 350 -12.80 6.05 -12.66
CA ILE A 350 -13.43 4.90 -12.02
C ILE A 350 -12.33 4.04 -11.39
N SER A 351 -12.33 3.93 -10.07
CA SER A 351 -11.26 3.27 -9.31
C SER A 351 -11.79 2.37 -8.21
N GLN A 352 -11.01 1.37 -7.84
CA GLN A 352 -11.21 0.57 -6.63
C GLN A 352 -11.01 1.36 -5.33
N GLY A 353 -10.46 2.58 -5.37
CA GLY A 353 -10.29 3.43 -4.19
C GLY A 353 -9.10 3.09 -3.30
N GLY A 354 -8.06 2.45 -3.86
CA GLY A 354 -6.80 2.25 -3.14
C GLY A 354 -6.10 3.58 -2.86
N LEU A 355 -5.43 3.69 -1.71
CA LEU A 355 -4.86 4.96 -1.23
C LEU A 355 -3.99 5.68 -2.27
N GLN A 356 -3.07 4.97 -2.94
CA GLN A 356 -2.18 5.60 -3.93
C GLN A 356 -2.96 6.20 -5.13
N SER A 357 -3.94 5.45 -5.66
CA SER A 357 -4.81 5.93 -6.76
C SER A 357 -5.63 7.14 -6.34
N LEU A 358 -6.03 7.19 -5.07
CA LEU A 358 -6.76 8.27 -4.46
C LEU A 358 -5.96 9.57 -4.41
N GLU A 359 -4.73 9.48 -3.88
CA GLU A 359 -3.79 10.60 -3.80
C GLU A 359 -3.47 11.14 -5.20
N GLU A 360 -3.32 10.25 -6.19
CA GLU A 360 -3.10 10.63 -7.58
C GLU A 360 -4.30 11.38 -8.17
N ALA A 361 -5.52 10.86 -8.01
CA ALA A 361 -6.73 11.50 -8.53
C ALA A 361 -6.90 12.92 -8.00
N ILE A 362 -6.68 13.09 -6.69
CA ILE A 362 -6.84 14.37 -6.00
C ILE A 362 -5.73 15.34 -6.39
N THR A 363 -4.49 14.87 -6.44
CA THR A 363 -3.35 15.69 -6.89
C THR A 363 -3.56 16.23 -8.31
N MET A 364 -4.20 15.44 -9.18
CA MET A 364 -4.49 15.86 -10.56
C MET A 364 -5.86 16.54 -10.73
N GLY A 365 -6.64 16.70 -9.66
CA GLY A 365 -7.95 17.34 -9.71
C GLY A 365 -9.01 16.55 -10.50
N VAL A 366 -8.92 15.22 -10.55
CA VAL A 366 -9.84 14.35 -11.29
C VAL A 366 -10.91 13.78 -10.36
N PRO A 367 -12.21 14.00 -10.64
CA PRO A 367 -13.31 13.38 -9.91
C PRO A 367 -13.24 11.85 -9.94
N LEU A 368 -13.62 11.20 -8.83
CA LEU A 368 -13.51 9.76 -8.65
C LEU A 368 -14.87 9.09 -8.44
N ILE A 369 -15.07 7.94 -9.10
CA ILE A 369 -16.14 6.98 -8.80
C ILE A 369 -15.48 5.76 -8.16
N GLY A 370 -15.77 5.52 -6.87
CA GLY A 370 -15.17 4.46 -6.08
C GLY A 370 -15.97 3.17 -6.10
N ILE A 371 -15.31 2.05 -6.41
CA ILE A 371 -15.88 0.69 -6.40
C ILE A 371 -14.99 -0.18 -5.50
N PRO A 372 -15.15 -0.16 -4.17
CA PRO A 372 -14.24 -0.86 -3.26
C PRO A 372 -14.33 -2.39 -3.40
N PHE A 373 -13.19 -3.07 -3.23
CA PHE A 373 -13.07 -4.54 -3.28
C PHE A 373 -12.53 -5.14 -1.98
N PHE A 374 -11.52 -4.54 -1.34
CA PHE A 374 -10.86 -5.12 -0.15
C PHE A 374 -10.05 -4.08 0.67
N ALA A 375 -9.54 -4.51 1.84
CA ALA A 375 -8.65 -3.75 2.71
C ALA A 375 -9.22 -2.37 3.10
N ASP A 376 -8.46 -1.31 2.85
CA ASP A 376 -8.73 0.10 3.21
C ASP A 376 -9.69 0.81 2.24
N GLN A 377 -10.08 0.17 1.14
CA GLN A 377 -10.79 0.82 0.03
C GLN A 377 -12.17 1.35 0.43
N ASP A 378 -12.93 0.60 1.23
CA ASP A 378 -14.23 1.03 1.73
C ASP A 378 -14.12 2.30 2.58
N PHE A 379 -13.09 2.36 3.44
CA PHE A 379 -12.80 3.51 4.28
C PHE A 379 -12.43 4.72 3.40
N ASN A 380 -11.51 4.55 2.46
CA ASN A 380 -11.04 5.62 1.57
C ASN A 380 -12.17 6.22 0.72
N VAL A 381 -12.99 5.37 0.09
CA VAL A 381 -14.10 5.82 -0.76
C VAL A 381 -15.13 6.57 0.05
N LYS A 382 -15.56 6.03 1.20
CA LYS A 382 -16.53 6.70 2.08
C LYS A 382 -16.02 8.05 2.56
N ARG A 383 -14.73 8.13 2.92
CA ARG A 383 -14.09 9.36 3.38
C ARG A 383 -14.19 10.47 2.32
N ILE A 384 -13.86 10.17 1.07
CA ILE A 384 -13.87 11.18 0.00
C ILE A 384 -15.27 11.57 -0.42
N CYS A 385 -16.21 10.64 -0.47
CA CYS A 385 -17.61 10.99 -0.69
C CYS A 385 -18.08 11.99 0.39
N GLY A 386 -17.76 11.73 1.65
CA GLY A 386 -18.07 12.64 2.76
C GLY A 386 -17.41 14.03 2.64
N GLU A 387 -16.16 14.13 2.16
CA GLU A 387 -15.51 15.42 1.91
C GLU A 387 -16.11 16.17 0.71
N GLY A 388 -16.47 15.45 -0.37
CA GLY A 388 -17.18 16.03 -1.51
C GLY A 388 -18.49 16.70 -1.11
N ASP A 389 -19.26 16.06 -0.24
CA ASP A 389 -20.50 16.63 0.31
C ASP A 389 -20.22 17.82 1.23
N ARG A 390 -19.14 17.81 2.03
CA ARG A 390 -18.73 18.95 2.87
C ARG A 390 -18.35 20.18 2.04
N ILE A 391 -17.64 20.00 0.93
CA ILE A 391 -17.26 21.10 0.03
C ILE A 391 -18.50 21.67 -0.65
N LYS A 392 -19.40 20.84 -1.17
CA LYS A 392 -20.68 21.29 -1.77
C LYS A 392 -21.51 22.12 -0.79
N ASN A 393 -21.62 21.67 0.46
CA ASN A 393 -22.40 22.36 1.50
C ASN A 393 -21.73 23.62 2.08
N ARG A 394 -20.48 23.93 1.70
CA ARG A 394 -19.80 25.19 2.06
C ARG A 394 -19.80 26.22 0.93
N ILE A 395 -20.18 25.82 -0.28
CA ILE A 395 -20.25 26.67 -1.48
C ILE A 395 -21.70 27.18 -1.71
N HIS A 396 -22.65 26.73 -0.88
CA HIS A 396 -24.00 27.26 -0.74
C HIS A 396 -24.14 27.94 0.63
#